data_AF-A0A536VAT6-F1
#
_entry.id   AF-A0A536VAT6-F1
#
_cell.length_a   1.000
_cell.length_b   1.000
_cell.length_c   1.000
_cell.angle_alpha   90.00
_cell.angle_beta   90.00
_cell.angle_gamma   90.00
#
_symmetry.space_group_name_H-M   'P 1'
#
loop_
_entity.id
_entity.type
_entity.pdbx_description
1 polymer ?
#
loop_
_entity_poly.entity_id
_entity_poly.type
_entity_poly.pdbx_seq_one_letter_code
_entity_poly.pdbx_strand_id
1 'polypeptide(L)'
;VDRFDLQGNFLERVAGNGTLNAPWGLAIAPSSFGALAGALLVGNFGDGRINAYNATTHAFLGQIKGANDQPLEIDGLWALTPGNDGSAGSSSMIYFSAGPDDEEHGLFGVLVAVPEPSTYALLLAGLAIVGVVARRRR
;
A
#
# COMPACT_ATOMS: atom_id res chain seq x y z
N VAL A 1 9.59 3.30 14.27
CA VAL A 1 8.13 3.46 14.43
C VAL A 1 7.71 2.69 15.66
N ASP A 2 7.18 3.38 16.65
CA ASP A 2 6.84 2.83 17.97
C ASP A 2 5.34 2.84 18.18
N ARG A 3 4.83 1.86 18.91
CA ARG A 3 3.44 1.75 19.30
C ARG A 3 3.29 2.06 20.79
N PHE A 4 2.32 2.91 21.09
CA PHE A 4 1.95 3.31 22.44
C PHE A 4 0.48 2.99 22.68
N ASP A 5 0.08 2.85 23.94
CA ASP A 5 -1.33 2.89 24.31
C ASP A 5 -1.87 4.33 24.42
N LEU A 6 -3.16 4.48 24.71
CA LEU A 6 -3.80 5.79 24.86
C LEU A 6 -3.39 6.53 26.14
N GLN A 7 -2.68 5.87 27.05
CA GLN A 7 -2.09 6.45 28.25
C GLN A 7 -0.66 6.93 28.00
N GLY A 8 -0.11 6.71 26.80
CA GLY A 8 1.25 7.08 26.41
C GLY A 8 2.31 6.08 26.87
N ASN A 9 1.93 4.90 27.35
CA ASN A 9 2.90 3.88 27.69
C ASN A 9 3.47 3.26 26.41
N PHE A 10 4.80 3.16 26.36
CA PHE A 10 5.48 2.42 25.29
C PHE A 10 5.09 0.95 25.38
N LEU A 11 4.59 0.40 24.25
CA LEU A 11 4.27 -1.01 24.15
C LEU A 11 5.40 -1.76 23.45
N GLU A 12 5.73 -1.33 22.23
CA GLU A 12 6.73 -2.01 21.40
C GLU A 12 7.19 -1.17 20.21
N ARG A 13 8.31 -1.59 19.62
CA ARG A 13 8.83 -1.11 18.33
C ARG A 13 8.23 -1.97 17.21
N VAL A 14 7.38 -1.39 16.37
CA VAL A 14 6.65 -2.12 15.30
C VAL A 14 7.36 -2.08 13.95
N ALA A 15 8.26 -1.13 13.73
CA ALA A 15 9.13 -1.12 12.56
C ALA A 15 10.42 -0.35 12.86
N GLY A 16 11.56 -0.87 12.44
CA GLY A 16 12.87 -0.27 12.65
C GLY A 16 13.88 -0.75 11.59
N ASN A 17 14.89 0.08 11.32
CA ASN A 17 15.97 -0.20 10.37
C ASN A 17 15.46 -0.50 8.93
N GLY A 18 16.33 -1.02 8.07
CA GLY A 18 15.96 -1.49 6.73
C GLY A 18 15.56 -0.34 5.80
N THR A 19 14.36 -0.43 5.24
CA THR A 19 13.83 0.51 4.24
C THR A 19 13.16 1.74 4.84
N LEU A 20 13.16 1.91 6.16
CA LEU A 20 12.65 3.12 6.78
C LEU A 20 13.58 4.30 6.51
N ASN A 21 13.03 5.39 6.00
CA ASN A 21 13.75 6.62 5.70
C ASN A 21 12.88 7.81 6.12
N ALA A 22 13.22 8.44 7.25
CA ALA A 22 12.41 9.48 7.89
C ALA A 22 10.89 9.15 7.88
N PRO A 23 10.46 8.04 8.52
CA PRO A 23 9.07 7.61 8.49
C PRO A 23 8.15 8.65 9.14
N TRP A 24 7.07 9.03 8.45
CA TRP A 24 6.17 10.10 8.86
C TRP A 24 4.69 9.68 8.79
N GLY A 25 4.19 9.37 7.60
CA GLY A 25 2.78 8.99 7.38
C GLY A 25 2.49 7.56 7.83
N LEU A 26 1.38 7.35 8.53
CA LEU A 26 0.95 6.03 9.00
C LEU A 26 -0.52 5.81 8.68
N ALA A 27 -0.84 4.66 8.08
CA ALA A 27 -2.23 4.26 7.80
C ALA A 27 -2.39 2.74 7.93
N ILE A 28 -3.59 2.29 8.30
CA ILE A 28 -3.97 0.89 8.11
C ILE A 28 -4.61 0.76 6.73
N ALA A 29 -4.09 -0.14 5.90
CA ALA A 29 -4.61 -0.35 4.56
C ALA A 29 -6.06 -0.86 4.60
N PRO A 30 -6.98 -0.30 3.78
CA PRO A 30 -8.36 -0.78 3.67
C PRO A 30 -8.47 -2.26 3.32
N SER A 31 -9.63 -2.86 3.59
CA SER A 31 -9.91 -4.25 3.18
C SER A 31 -9.87 -4.46 1.65
N SER A 32 -10.02 -3.39 0.88
CA SER A 32 -9.92 -3.39 -0.59
C SER A 32 -8.48 -3.42 -1.13
N PHE A 33 -7.45 -3.30 -0.28
CA PHE A 33 -6.06 -3.15 -0.70
C PHE A 33 -5.36 -4.47 -1.09
N GLY A 34 -6.13 -5.45 -1.56
CA GLY A 34 -5.63 -6.75 -2.04
C GLY A 34 -4.83 -7.49 -0.97
N ALA A 35 -3.64 -7.98 -1.34
CA ALA A 35 -2.76 -8.72 -0.43
C ALA A 35 -2.26 -7.90 0.78
N LEU A 36 -2.35 -6.56 0.71
CA LEU A 36 -1.94 -5.66 1.79
C LEU A 36 -3.12 -5.24 2.68
N ALA A 37 -4.32 -5.80 2.50
CA ALA A 37 -5.47 -5.48 3.34
C ALA A 37 -5.14 -5.63 4.84
N GLY A 38 -5.38 -4.57 5.62
CA GLY A 38 -5.09 -4.53 7.06
C GLY A 38 -3.60 -4.37 7.43
N ALA A 39 -2.70 -4.25 6.46
CA ALA A 39 -1.29 -3.96 6.74
C ALA A 39 -1.12 -2.54 7.31
N LEU A 40 -0.13 -2.37 8.17
CA LEU A 40 0.38 -1.06 8.56
C LEU A 40 1.24 -0.51 7.42
N LEU A 41 0.78 0.57 6.82
CA LEU A 41 1.52 1.35 5.84
C LEU A 41 2.32 2.43 6.56
N VAL A 42 3.60 2.53 6.22
CA VAL A 42 4.54 3.53 6.72
C VAL A 42 5.11 4.30 5.54
N GLY A 43 4.63 5.52 5.36
CA GLY A 43 5.15 6.48 4.38
C GLY A 43 6.46 7.08 4.88
N ASN A 44 7.50 6.94 4.07
CA ASN A 44 8.78 7.60 4.26
C ASN A 44 8.71 9.00 3.65
N PHE A 45 9.03 10.02 4.44
CA PHE A 45 9.19 11.36 3.91
C PHE A 45 10.49 11.48 3.10
N GLY A 46 11.59 10.90 3.58
CA GLY A 46 12.91 11.17 3.01
C GLY A 46 13.21 10.47 1.68
N ASP A 47 12.53 9.37 1.34
CA ASP A 47 12.63 8.74 0.01
C ASP A 47 11.28 8.64 -0.72
N GLY A 48 10.20 9.17 -0.14
CA GLY A 48 8.87 9.17 -0.76
C GLY A 48 8.19 7.81 -0.89
N ARG A 49 8.78 6.72 -0.38
CA ARG A 49 8.26 5.35 -0.55
C ARG A 49 7.33 4.94 0.57
N ILE A 50 6.50 3.94 0.30
CA ILE A 50 5.56 3.40 1.30
C ILE A 50 5.93 1.95 1.61
N ASN A 51 6.32 1.71 2.86
CA ASN A 51 6.63 0.39 3.39
C ASN A 51 5.36 -0.24 3.98
N ALA A 52 5.13 -1.52 3.73
CA ALA A 52 4.03 -2.28 4.31
C ALA A 52 4.55 -3.28 5.35
N TYR A 53 3.89 -3.32 6.51
CA TYR A 53 4.17 -4.25 7.60
C TYR A 53 2.88 -4.96 8.01
N ASN A 54 2.99 -6.22 8.42
CA ASN A 54 1.87 -6.91 9.05
C ASN A 54 1.54 -6.20 10.37
N ALA A 55 0.30 -5.75 10.56
CA ALA A 55 -0.08 -4.95 11.72
C ALA A 55 -0.08 -5.72 13.07
N THR A 56 0.02 -7.06 13.03
CA THR A 56 0.05 -7.92 14.23
C THR A 56 1.43 -8.49 14.49
N THR A 57 2.09 -9.03 13.46
CA THR A 57 3.41 -9.68 13.62
C THR A 57 4.57 -8.73 13.38
N HIS A 58 4.30 -7.52 12.87
CA HIS A 58 5.29 -6.50 12.53
C HIS A 58 6.29 -6.93 11.45
N ALA A 59 6.01 -8.04 10.76
CA ALA A 59 6.83 -8.53 9.66
C ALA A 59 6.74 -7.58 8.46
N PHE A 60 7.88 -7.26 7.85
CA PHE A 60 7.94 -6.47 6.63
C PHE A 60 7.36 -7.25 5.45
N LEU A 61 6.40 -6.65 4.75
CA LEU A 61 5.68 -7.25 3.61
C LEU A 61 6.19 -6.75 2.25
N GLY A 62 7.03 -5.69 2.25
CA GLY A 62 7.56 -5.07 1.03
C GLY A 62 7.23 -3.59 0.93
N GLN A 63 7.67 -2.95 -0.16
CA GLN A 63 7.27 -1.60 -0.52
C GLN A 63 6.10 -1.64 -1.50
N ILE A 64 5.17 -0.69 -1.38
CA ILE A 64 4.10 -0.51 -2.37
C ILE A 64 4.75 -0.21 -3.72
N LYS A 65 4.23 -0.88 -4.75
CA LYS A 65 4.70 -0.74 -6.12
C LYS A 65 3.70 0.03 -6.98
N GLY A 66 4.23 0.76 -7.96
CA GLY A 66 3.44 1.35 -9.03
C GLY A 66 3.06 0.33 -10.11
N ALA A 67 2.34 0.79 -11.13
CA ALA A 67 1.90 -0.04 -12.26
C ALA A 67 3.06 -0.64 -13.10
N ASN A 68 4.28 -0.12 -12.94
CA ASN A 68 5.50 -0.60 -13.58
C ASN A 68 6.26 -1.65 -12.74
N ASP A 69 5.65 -2.15 -11.66
CA ASP A 69 6.24 -3.11 -10.70
C ASP A 69 7.51 -2.60 -10.00
N GLN A 70 7.77 -1.29 -10.04
CA GLN A 70 8.81 -0.63 -9.25
C GLN A 70 8.22 -0.02 -7.98
N PRO A 71 9.02 0.18 -6.92
CA PRO A 71 8.59 0.92 -5.75
C PRO A 71 7.98 2.27 -6.14
N LEU A 72 6.78 2.54 -5.63
CA LEU A 72 6.13 3.83 -5.83
C LEU A 72 6.88 4.88 -5.00
N GLU A 73 7.24 5.98 -5.64
CA GLU A 73 7.95 7.10 -5.04
C GLU A 73 7.11 8.37 -5.22
N ILE A 74 6.82 9.03 -4.11
CA ILE A 74 6.06 10.28 -4.05
C ILE A 74 6.96 11.30 -3.36
N ASP A 75 7.52 12.23 -4.14
CA ASP A 75 8.42 13.25 -3.62
C ASP A 75 7.75 14.06 -2.50
N GLY A 76 8.48 14.24 -1.39
CA GLY A 76 8.00 14.91 -0.18
C GLY A 76 6.76 14.26 0.44
N LEU A 77 6.65 12.93 0.53
CA LEU A 77 5.46 12.26 1.09
C LEU A 77 5.24 12.59 2.58
N TRP A 78 4.05 13.11 2.92
CA TRP A 78 3.67 13.45 4.31
C TRP A 78 2.64 12.48 4.89
N ALA A 79 1.36 12.73 4.64
CA ALA A 79 0.27 12.01 5.30
C ALA A 79 -0.22 10.85 4.44
N LEU A 80 -0.69 9.79 5.11
CA LEU A 80 -1.46 8.70 4.51
C LEU A 80 -2.74 8.55 5.33
N THR A 81 -3.91 8.56 4.69
CA THR A 81 -5.20 8.49 5.37
C THR A 81 -6.20 7.66 4.57
N PRO A 82 -6.78 6.59 5.14
CA PRO A 82 -7.92 5.91 4.54
C PRO A 82 -9.12 6.87 4.45
N GLY A 83 -9.89 6.79 3.37
CA GLY A 83 -11.16 7.51 3.30
C GLY A 83 -12.19 6.99 4.30
N ASN A 84 -13.36 7.65 4.37
CA ASN A 84 -14.40 7.34 5.37
C ASN A 84 -15.82 7.21 4.78
N ASP A 85 -15.94 7.09 3.46
CA ASP A 85 -17.21 7.10 2.70
C ASP A 85 -18.11 8.32 2.97
N GLY A 86 -17.52 9.39 3.51
CA GLY A 86 -18.13 10.70 3.70
C GLY A 86 -17.30 11.78 3.00
N SER A 87 -17.07 12.89 3.70
CA SER A 87 -16.31 14.03 3.14
C SER A 87 -14.82 13.74 2.92
N ALA A 88 -14.27 12.66 3.47
CA ALA A 88 -12.87 12.27 3.26
C ALA A 88 -12.69 11.25 2.11
N GLY A 89 -13.70 11.08 1.26
CA GLY A 89 -13.63 10.17 0.12
C GLY A 89 -13.84 8.70 0.50
N SER A 90 -13.59 7.79 -0.45
CA SER A 90 -13.93 6.38 -0.30
C SER A 90 -13.05 5.67 0.72
N SER A 91 -13.66 4.88 1.61
CA SER A 91 -12.95 4.01 2.55
C SER A 91 -12.15 2.89 1.89
N SER A 92 -12.35 2.67 0.60
CA SER A 92 -11.60 1.69 -0.20
C SER A 92 -10.27 2.22 -0.74
N MET A 93 -9.90 3.47 -0.43
CA MET A 93 -8.71 4.14 -0.97
C MET A 93 -7.85 4.74 0.14
N ILE A 94 -6.56 4.94 -0.15
CA ILE A 94 -5.65 5.72 0.69
C ILE A 94 -5.43 7.06 0.02
N TYR A 95 -5.70 8.15 0.72
CA TYR A 95 -5.38 9.50 0.30
C TYR A 95 -4.03 9.92 0.88
N PHE A 96 -3.29 10.74 0.15
CA PHE A 96 -2.01 11.25 0.62
C PHE A 96 -1.86 12.74 0.36
N SER A 97 -1.03 13.36 1.20
CA SER A 97 -0.48 14.69 0.95
C SER A 97 1.02 14.59 0.77
N ALA A 98 1.57 15.46 -0.07
CA ALA A 98 2.99 15.56 -0.32
C ALA A 98 3.41 17.01 -0.58
N GLY A 99 4.66 17.32 -0.25
CA GLY A 99 5.31 18.60 -0.47
C GLY A 99 6.50 18.45 -1.42
N PRO A 100 6.27 18.28 -2.73
CA PRO A 100 7.36 18.09 -3.69
C PRO A 100 8.17 19.37 -3.89
N ASP A 101 9.38 19.21 -4.46
CA ASP A 101 10.33 20.30 -4.74
C ASP A 101 10.70 21.07 -3.46
N ASP A 102 11.27 20.35 -2.49
CA ASP A 102 11.65 20.89 -1.17
C ASP A 102 10.49 21.65 -0.48
N GLU A 103 9.28 21.07 -0.53
CA GLU A 103 8.04 21.62 0.02
C GLU A 103 7.58 22.96 -0.58
N GLU A 104 8.15 23.43 -1.69
CA GLU A 104 7.70 24.66 -2.36
C GLU A 104 6.30 24.49 -3.00
N HIS A 105 5.86 23.25 -3.18
CA HIS A 105 4.57 22.90 -3.77
C HIS A 105 3.75 21.98 -2.89
N GLY A 106 2.46 21.88 -3.20
CA GLY A 106 1.52 20.97 -2.53
C GLY A 106 0.91 19.99 -3.52
N LEU A 107 0.97 18.71 -3.19
CA LEU A 107 0.31 17.63 -3.92
C LEU A 107 -0.67 16.90 -3.00
N PHE A 108 -1.91 16.76 -3.46
CA PHE A 108 -2.90 15.87 -2.86
C PHE A 108 -3.28 14.80 -3.88
N GLY A 109 -3.27 13.55 -3.46
CA GLY A 109 -3.52 12.43 -4.36
C GLY A 109 -4.18 11.25 -3.67
N VAL A 110 -4.40 10.20 -4.46
CA VAL A 110 -5.07 8.97 -4.03
C VAL A 110 -4.34 7.75 -4.57
N LEU A 111 -4.18 6.75 -3.73
CA LEU A 111 -3.67 5.43 -4.06
C LEU A 111 -4.85 4.46 -4.15
N VAL A 112 -4.96 3.82 -5.31
CA VAL A 112 -5.97 2.81 -5.60
C VAL A 112 -5.26 1.49 -5.83
N ALA A 113 -5.68 0.46 -5.09
CA ALA A 113 -5.16 -0.88 -5.32
C ALA A 113 -5.59 -1.37 -6.71
N VAL A 114 -4.64 -1.88 -7.48
CA VAL A 114 -4.93 -2.54 -8.75
C VAL A 114 -5.56 -3.90 -8.40
N PRO A 115 -6.81 -4.18 -8.82
CA PRO A 115 -7.40 -5.49 -8.60
C PRO A 115 -6.56 -6.54 -9.31
N GLU A 116 -6.10 -7.56 -8.59
CA GLU A 116 -5.52 -8.73 -9.23
C GLU A 116 -6.56 -9.30 -10.20
N PRO A 117 -6.19 -9.60 -11.47
CA PRO A 117 -7.07 -10.38 -12.33
C PRO A 117 -7.38 -11.66 -11.57
N SER A 118 -8.65 -11.92 -11.27
CA SER A 118 -9.00 -13.05 -10.42
C SER A 118 -8.29 -14.30 -10.94
N THR A 119 -7.52 -14.97 -10.07
CA THR A 119 -6.73 -16.16 -10.45
C THR A 119 -7.60 -17.18 -11.19
N TYR A 120 -8.90 -17.23 -10.85
CA TYR A 120 -9.92 -18.00 -11.55
C TYR A 120 -10.14 -17.56 -13.00
N ALA A 121 -10.21 -16.27 -13.32
CA ALA A 121 -10.33 -15.79 -14.70
C ALA A 121 -9.11 -16.16 -15.54
N LEU A 122 -7.89 -16.02 -15.00
CA LEU A 122 -6.67 -16.42 -15.70
C LEU A 122 -6.56 -17.94 -15.86
N LEU A 123 -6.93 -18.70 -14.83
CA LEU A 123 -6.99 -20.17 -14.89
C LEU A 123 -8.00 -20.65 -15.93
N LEU A 124 -9.21 -20.08 -15.95
CA LEU A 124 -10.26 -20.43 -16.92
C LEU A 124 -9.83 -20.07 -18.34
N ALA A 125 -9.20 -18.92 -18.55
CA ALA A 125 -8.63 -18.55 -19.85
C ALA A 125 -7.55 -19.56 -20.28
N GLY A 126 -6.64 -19.93 -19.37
CA GLY A 126 -5.61 -20.95 -19.63
C GLY A 126 -6.20 -22.31 -19.99
N LEU A 127 -7.18 -22.80 -19.23
CA LEU A 127 -7.87 -24.07 -19.49
C LEU A 127 -8.65 -24.04 -20.80
N ALA A 128 -9.30 -22.92 -21.14
CA ALA A 128 -9.98 -22.73 -22.42
C ALA A 128 -8.99 -22.82 -23.60
N ILE A 129 -7.81 -22.20 -23.49
CA ILE A 129 -6.75 -22.29 -24.49
C ILE A 129 -6.30 -23.75 -24.66
N VAL A 130 -6.04 -24.47 -23.56
CA VAL A 130 -5.66 -25.90 -23.61
C VAL A 130 -6.75 -26.73 -24.27
N GLY A 131 -8.02 -26.50 -23.93
CA GLY A 131 -9.16 -27.20 -24.52
C GLY A 131 -9.27 -26.96 -26.04
N VAL A 132 -9.07 -25.72 -26.51
CA VAL A 132 -9.06 -25.38 -27.95
C VAL A 132 -7.89 -26.05 -28.66
N VAL A 133 -6.69 -26.05 -28.08
CA VAL A 133 -5.51 -26.70 -28.66
C VAL A 133 -5.69 -28.22 -28.72
N ALA A 134 -6.20 -28.84 -27.67
CA ALA A 134 -6.47 -30.28 -27.63
C ALA A 134 -7.55 -30.69 -28.66
N ARG A 135 -8.56 -29.84 -28.88
CA ARG A 135 -9.61 -30.07 -29.88
C ARG A 135 -9.12 -29.90 -31.32
N ARG A 136 -8.12 -29.04 -31.56
CA ARG A 136 -7.50 -28.84 -32.89
C ARG A 136 -6.49 -29.93 -33.27
N ARG A 137 -6.06 -30.76 -32.31
CA ARG A 137 -5.12 -31.87 -32.51
C ARG A 137 -5.81 -33.23 -32.71
N ARG A 138 -7.14 -33.26 -32.72
CA ARG A 138 -7.96 -34.41 -33.10
C ARG A 138 -8.60 -34.15 -34.46
#